data_AF-A0A948URM5-F1
#
_entry.id   AF-A0A948URM5-F1
#
_cell.length_a   1.000
_cell.length_b   1.000
_cell.length_c   1.000
_cell.angle_alpha   90.00
_cell.angle_beta   90.00
_cell.angle_gamma   90.00
#
_symmetry.space_group_name_H-M   'P 1'
#
loop_
_entity.id
_entity.type
_entity.pdbx_description
1 polymer ?
#
loop_
_entity_poly.entity_id
_entity_poly.type
_entity_poly.pdbx_seq_one_letter_code
_entity_poly.pdbx_strand_id
1 'polypeptide(L)'
;MNFLNSYISIFKKEIHSKKFVIIFLILLTGIFIISFLLNRSDFSLNGNDILRQYQLSKIESDAFENISTIIIGDSSGGNAIDANYFTELSNSQTTNLCLTGSWGIIGSLGILKKSLEHNHKIKNVIIIQTLDIWGRSYPKEAVLELFNLKDALQELNLKTLVEY
;
A
#
# COMPACT_ATOMS: atom_id res chain seq x y z
N MET A 1 -13.45 -57.19 -11.28
CA MET A 1 -13.07 -56.44 -10.05
C MET A 1 -13.61 -55.02 -10.20
N ASN A 2 -14.71 -54.71 -9.51
CA ASN A 2 -15.41 -53.41 -9.62
C ASN A 2 -14.62 -52.33 -8.87
N PHE A 3 -14.05 -51.39 -9.62
CA PHE A 3 -13.28 -50.24 -9.14
C PHE A 3 -14.16 -49.13 -8.49
N LEU A 4 -15.45 -49.40 -8.30
CA LEU A 4 -16.47 -48.41 -7.91
C LEU A 4 -16.59 -48.17 -6.41
N ASN A 5 -15.94 -48.98 -5.55
CA ASN A 5 -16.07 -48.89 -4.09
C ASN A 5 -14.83 -48.31 -3.38
N SER A 6 -13.88 -47.74 -4.12
CA SER A 6 -12.58 -47.31 -3.58
C SER A 6 -12.54 -45.87 -3.06
N TYR A 7 -13.69 -45.18 -2.92
CA TYR A 7 -13.71 -43.78 -2.51
C TYR A 7 -14.19 -43.60 -1.06
N ILE A 8 -13.19 -43.43 -0.18
CA ILE A 8 -13.25 -42.72 1.10
C ILE A 8 -14.20 -43.36 2.14
N SER A 9 -13.85 -44.57 2.60
CA SER A 9 -14.39 -45.15 3.85
C SER A 9 -13.56 -44.73 5.08
N ILE A 10 -13.24 -43.44 5.22
CA ILE A 10 -12.56 -42.94 6.43
C ILE A 10 -13.58 -42.48 7.48
N PHE A 11 -14.83 -42.17 7.08
CA PHE A 11 -15.86 -41.72 8.01
C PHE A 11 -17.11 -42.61 7.90
N LYS A 12 -17.37 -43.42 8.93
CA LYS A 12 -18.62 -44.20 9.15
C LYS A 12 -19.88 -43.33 9.33
N LYS A 13 -19.81 -42.03 9.03
CA LYS A 13 -20.87 -41.05 9.28
C LYS A 13 -21.50 -40.66 7.95
N GLU A 14 -22.80 -40.90 7.81
CA GLU A 14 -23.56 -40.45 6.65
C GLU A 14 -23.55 -38.91 6.60
N ILE A 15 -22.80 -38.35 5.67
CA ILE A 15 -22.81 -36.92 5.42
C ILE A 15 -23.94 -36.64 4.43
N HIS A 16 -25.02 -36.01 4.90
CA HIS A 16 -26.07 -35.55 4.00
C HIS A 16 -25.50 -34.52 3.00
N SER A 17 -25.74 -34.75 1.71
CA SER A 17 -25.23 -33.91 0.61
C SER A 17 -25.51 -32.42 0.82
N LYS A 18 -26.71 -32.05 1.29
CA LYS A 18 -27.06 -30.66 1.60
C LYS A 18 -26.17 -30.05 2.70
N LYS A 19 -25.90 -30.79 3.78
CA LYS A 19 -25.04 -30.32 4.88
C LYS A 19 -23.59 -30.18 4.40
N PHE A 20 -23.11 -31.10 3.58
CA PHE A 20 -21.78 -31.02 2.98
C PHE A 20 -21.62 -29.74 2.14
N VAL A 21 -22.55 -29.48 1.22
CA VAL A 21 -22.50 -28.30 0.34
C VAL A 21 -22.54 -27.00 1.16
N ILE A 22 -23.39 -26.91 2.17
CA ILE A 22 -23.47 -25.72 3.04
C ILE A 22 -22.14 -25.50 3.77
N ILE A 23 -21.58 -26.54 4.40
CA ILE A 23 -20.30 -26.44 5.12
C ILE A 23 -19.17 -26.04 4.17
N PHE A 24 -19.14 -26.62 2.97
CA PHE A 24 -18.15 -26.31 1.94
C PHE A 24 -18.23 -24.84 1.48
N LEU A 25 -19.44 -24.33 1.23
CA LEU A 25 -19.65 -22.93 0.85
C LEU A 25 -19.28 -21.96 1.98
N ILE A 26 -19.60 -22.29 3.24
CA ILE A 26 -19.19 -21.50 4.40
C ILE A 26 -17.66 -21.47 4.52
N LEU A 27 -17.00 -22.62 4.34
CA LEU A 27 -15.53 -22.71 4.37
C LEU A 27 -14.91 -21.86 3.26
N LEU A 28 -15.39 -21.97 2.02
CA LEU A 28 -14.91 -21.15 0.91
C LEU A 28 -15.09 -19.66 1.20
N THR A 29 -16.29 -19.26 1.64
CA THR A 29 -16.59 -17.87 1.98
C THR A 29 -15.70 -17.37 3.13
N GLY A 30 -15.49 -18.20 4.16
CA GLY A 30 -14.58 -17.91 5.26
C GLY A 30 -13.14 -17.71 4.81
N ILE A 31 -12.64 -18.55 3.90
CA ILE A 31 -11.29 -18.40 3.32
C ILE A 31 -11.19 -17.08 2.56
N PHE A 32 -12.20 -16.70 1.75
CA PHE A 32 -12.19 -15.41 1.05
C PHE A 32 -12.24 -14.22 2.02
N ILE A 33 -13.07 -14.28 3.07
CA ILE A 33 -13.15 -13.21 4.08
C ILE A 33 -11.81 -13.09 4.83
N ILE A 34 -11.22 -14.20 5.28
CA ILE A 34 -9.93 -14.18 5.98
C ILE A 34 -8.85 -13.64 5.05
N SER A 35 -8.80 -14.07 3.79
CA SER A 35 -7.83 -13.57 2.80
C SER A 35 -8.00 -12.07 2.58
N PHE A 36 -9.24 -11.59 2.47
CA PHE A 36 -9.55 -10.17 2.35
C PHE A 36 -9.11 -9.38 3.60
N LEU A 37 -9.41 -9.88 4.80
CA LEU A 37 -9.00 -9.23 6.06
C LEU A 37 -7.48 -9.20 6.22
N LEU A 38 -6.79 -10.29 5.88
CA LEU A 38 -5.33 -10.34 5.92
C LEU A 38 -4.69 -9.41 4.88
N ASN A 39 -5.24 -9.36 3.66
CA ASN A 39 -4.79 -8.42 2.63
C ASN A 39 -5.02 -6.95 3.02
N ARG A 40 -6.10 -6.67 3.77
CA ARG A 40 -6.39 -5.34 4.31
C ARG A 40 -5.62 -4.99 5.57
N SER A 41 -5.06 -5.97 6.26
CA SER A 41 -4.24 -5.74 7.43
C SER A 41 -2.87 -5.22 6.97
N ASP A 42 -2.45 -4.08 7.49
CA ASP A 42 -1.21 -3.38 7.13
C ASP A 42 0.03 -4.08 7.73
N PHE A 43 0.20 -5.37 7.41
CA PHE A 43 1.38 -6.13 7.81
C PHE A 43 2.59 -5.68 7.00
N SER A 44 3.70 -5.38 7.66
CA SER A 44 4.97 -5.08 7.00
C SER A 44 5.63 -6.37 6.50
N LEU A 45 5.27 -6.77 5.28
CA LEU A 45 5.74 -8.02 4.68
C LEU A 45 7.11 -7.85 4.02
N ASN A 46 7.44 -6.64 3.59
CA ASN A 46 8.69 -6.34 2.92
C ASN A 46 9.30 -4.97 3.34
N GLY A 47 10.50 -4.68 2.87
CA GLY A 47 11.19 -3.41 3.18
C GLY A 47 10.49 -2.16 2.62
N ASN A 48 9.72 -2.28 1.55
CA ASN A 48 8.92 -1.17 1.02
C ASN A 48 7.76 -0.83 1.95
N ASP A 49 7.13 -1.84 2.57
CA ASP A 49 6.07 -1.63 3.56
C ASP A 49 6.61 -0.92 4.80
N ILE A 50 7.78 -1.37 5.28
CA ILE A 50 8.46 -0.74 6.42
C ILE A 50 8.78 0.72 6.11
N LEU A 51 9.34 1.00 4.93
CA LEU A 51 9.65 2.38 4.52
C LEU A 51 8.37 3.21 4.39
N ARG A 52 7.32 2.70 3.75
CA ARG A 52 6.02 3.36 3.62
C ARG A 52 5.47 3.74 4.99
N GLN A 53 5.35 2.77 5.89
CA GLN A 53 4.84 2.97 7.25
C GLN A 53 5.70 3.99 8.01
N TYR A 54 7.02 3.92 7.86
CA TYR A 54 7.92 4.92 8.44
C TYR A 54 7.63 6.34 7.93
N GLN A 55 7.49 6.54 6.61
CA GLN A 55 7.15 7.86 6.07
C GLN A 55 5.75 8.34 6.49
N LEU A 56 4.77 7.44 6.56
CA LEU A 56 3.43 7.77 7.05
C LEU A 56 3.47 8.17 8.53
N SER A 57 4.22 7.44 9.36
CA SER A 57 4.37 7.78 10.78
C SER A 57 5.02 9.15 11.00
N LYS A 58 5.92 9.58 10.09
CA LYS A 58 6.43 10.97 10.10
C LYS A 58 5.32 11.97 9.81
N ILE A 59 4.50 11.73 8.79
CA ILE A 59 3.41 12.62 8.39
C ILE A 59 2.39 12.76 9.54
N GLU A 60 2.09 11.67 10.23
CA GLU A 60 1.10 11.62 11.33
C GLU A 60 1.63 12.16 12.67
N SER A 61 2.91 12.54 12.74
CA SER A 61 3.50 13.06 13.97
C SER A 61 3.22 14.55 14.16
N ASP A 62 3.03 15.00 15.40
CA ASP A 62 2.83 16.42 15.72
C ASP A 62 3.98 17.32 15.21
N ALA A 63 5.20 16.78 15.16
CA ALA A 63 6.37 17.48 14.63
C ALA A 63 6.19 17.86 13.14
N PHE A 64 5.40 17.08 12.41
CA PHE A 64 5.13 17.32 11.00
C PHE A 64 4.39 18.64 10.74
N GLU A 65 3.58 19.12 11.68
CA GLU A 65 2.83 20.39 11.55
C GLU A 65 3.74 21.63 11.43
N ASN A 66 5.02 21.49 11.78
CA ASN A 66 6.02 22.56 11.69
C ASN A 66 6.85 22.50 10.41
N ILE A 67 6.67 21.45 9.60
CA ILE A 67 7.36 21.30 8.32
C ILE A 67 6.78 22.26 7.29
N SER A 68 7.65 22.98 6.58
CA SER A 68 7.29 23.88 5.48
C SER A 68 7.77 23.36 4.12
N THR A 69 8.71 22.42 4.11
CA THR A 69 9.31 21.84 2.90
C THR A 69 9.31 20.32 2.97
N ILE A 70 8.82 19.67 1.94
CA ILE A 70 8.91 18.22 1.81
C ILE A 70 9.74 17.84 0.60
N ILE A 71 10.53 16.79 0.74
CA ILE A 71 11.23 16.14 -0.37
C ILE A 71 10.52 14.81 -0.63
N ILE A 72 10.02 14.63 -1.85
CA ILE A 72 9.33 13.42 -2.30
C ILE A 72 10.02 12.85 -3.53
N GLY A 73 9.88 11.55 -3.75
CA GLY A 73 10.67 10.90 -4.77
C GLY A 73 10.85 9.41 -4.56
N ASP A 74 11.83 8.88 -5.27
CA ASP A 74 12.34 7.54 -5.07
C ASP A 74 13.60 7.51 -4.17
N SER A 75 14.22 6.35 -4.05
CA SER A 75 15.39 6.13 -3.21
C SER A 75 16.59 7.00 -3.60
N SER A 76 16.66 7.47 -4.84
CA SER A 76 17.68 8.43 -5.29
C SER A 76 17.50 9.75 -4.55
N GLY A 77 16.27 10.26 -4.46
CA GLY A 77 15.94 11.42 -3.63
C GLY A 77 16.12 11.17 -2.14
N GLY A 78 15.75 9.97 -1.68
CA GLY A 78 15.94 9.54 -0.29
C GLY A 78 17.41 9.59 0.15
N ASN A 79 18.33 9.16 -0.70
CA ASN A 79 19.76 9.08 -0.40
C ASN A 79 20.55 10.34 -0.79
N ALA A 80 20.02 11.16 -1.71
CA ALA A 80 20.74 12.34 -2.19
C ALA A 80 20.66 13.55 -1.25
N ILE A 81 19.60 13.65 -0.44
CA ILE A 81 19.39 14.80 0.44
C ILE A 81 19.19 14.38 1.89
N ASP A 82 20.12 14.85 2.75
CA ASP A 82 19.91 14.92 4.18
C ASP A 82 18.99 16.12 4.50
N ALA A 83 17.81 15.83 5.03
CA ALA A 83 16.79 16.85 5.33
C ALA A 83 17.19 17.78 6.48
N ASN A 84 17.96 17.30 7.46
CA ASN A 84 18.42 18.12 8.58
C ASN A 84 19.45 19.12 8.09
N TYR A 85 20.42 18.64 7.30
CA TYR A 85 21.42 19.53 6.70
C TYR A 85 20.78 20.54 5.72
N PHE A 86 19.80 20.10 4.92
CA PHE A 86 19.05 21.01 4.06
C PHE A 86 18.27 22.06 4.89
N THR A 87 17.71 21.67 6.04
CA THR A 87 17.03 22.60 6.96
C THR A 87 17.99 23.67 7.47
N GLU A 88 19.20 23.28 7.89
CA GLU A 88 20.24 24.20 8.35
C GLU A 88 20.65 25.21 7.27
N LEU A 89 20.85 24.73 6.03
CA LEU A 89 21.25 25.60 4.91
C LEU A 89 20.15 26.53 4.43
N SER A 90 18.91 26.04 4.37
CA SER A 90 17.78 26.78 3.80
C SER A 90 17.00 27.60 4.83
N ASN A 91 17.24 27.39 6.13
CA ASN A 91 16.40 27.87 7.23
C ASN A 91 14.91 27.48 7.06
N SER A 92 14.64 26.40 6.33
CA SER A 92 13.29 25.90 6.06
C SER A 92 13.14 24.52 6.67
N GLN A 93 12.16 24.36 7.57
CA GLN A 93 11.89 23.09 8.24
C GLN A 93 11.52 22.04 7.19
N THR A 94 12.43 21.08 6.99
CA THR A 94 12.38 20.14 5.87
C THR A 94 12.33 18.70 6.36
N THR A 95 11.53 17.86 5.69
CA THR A 95 11.57 16.42 5.89
C THR A 95 11.65 15.67 4.56
N ASN A 96 12.35 14.53 4.57
CA ASN A 96 12.45 13.63 3.43
C ASN A 96 11.46 12.49 3.59
N LEU A 97 10.53 12.40 2.63
CA LEU A 97 9.43 11.44 2.55
C LEU A 97 9.53 10.57 1.30
N CYS A 98 10.73 10.47 0.69
CA CYS A 98 10.95 9.62 -0.45
C CYS A 98 10.65 8.15 -0.13
N LEU A 99 10.09 7.46 -1.11
CA LEU A 99 9.86 6.02 -1.09
C LEU A 99 10.92 5.32 -1.94
N THR A 100 10.79 4.03 -2.17
CA THR A 100 11.61 3.33 -3.18
C THR A 100 11.03 3.52 -4.58
N GLY A 101 11.84 3.31 -5.61
CA GLY A 101 11.41 3.47 -6.99
C GLY A 101 10.34 2.48 -7.47
N SER A 102 9.99 1.45 -6.69
CA SER A 102 8.87 0.55 -7.00
C SER A 102 7.50 1.21 -6.79
N TRP A 103 7.43 2.26 -5.96
CA TRP A 103 6.20 3.03 -5.74
C TRP A 103 5.87 3.98 -6.90
N GLY A 104 6.83 4.19 -7.81
CA GLY A 104 6.65 5.03 -8.99
C GLY A 104 6.29 6.47 -8.67
N ILE A 105 5.89 7.21 -9.71
CA ILE A 105 5.40 8.60 -9.57
C ILE A 105 4.12 8.65 -8.74
N ILE A 106 3.24 7.65 -8.89
CA ILE A 106 1.95 7.63 -8.23
C ILE A 106 2.09 7.47 -6.70
N GLY A 107 3.11 6.75 -6.22
CA GLY A 107 3.39 6.68 -4.79
C GLY A 107 3.89 8.01 -4.22
N SER A 108 4.73 8.74 -4.97
CA SER A 108 5.11 10.11 -4.58
C SER A 108 3.91 11.05 -4.56
N LEU A 109 2.96 10.89 -5.48
CA LEU A 109 1.69 11.64 -5.46
C LEU A 109 0.84 11.29 -4.22
N GLY A 110 0.76 10.01 -3.86
CA GLY A 110 0.05 9.57 -2.65
C GLY A 110 0.63 10.17 -1.37
N ILE A 111 1.96 10.16 -1.22
CA ILE A 111 2.67 10.82 -0.12
C ILE A 111 2.41 12.32 -0.11
N LEU A 112 2.46 12.98 -1.27
CA LEU A 112 2.15 14.40 -1.38
C LEU A 112 0.73 14.72 -0.90
N LYS A 113 -0.26 13.97 -1.35
CA LYS A 113 -1.67 14.16 -0.95
C LYS A 113 -1.83 14.03 0.55
N LYS A 114 -1.34 12.93 1.15
CA LYS A 114 -1.38 12.72 2.60
C LYS A 114 -0.67 13.82 3.38
N SER A 115 0.48 14.28 2.88
CA SER A 115 1.23 15.38 3.50
C SER A 115 0.42 16.68 3.53
N LEU A 116 -0.23 17.04 2.43
CA LEU A 116 -1.01 18.27 2.30
C LEU A 116 -2.36 18.19 3.04
N GLU A 117 -2.94 16.99 3.16
CA GLU A 117 -4.12 16.73 3.99
C GLU A 117 -3.80 16.94 5.47
N HIS A 118 -2.60 16.54 5.92
CA HIS A 118 -2.20 16.64 7.33
C HIS A 118 -1.62 18.00 7.70
N ASN A 119 -0.88 18.65 6.79
CA ASN A 119 -0.21 19.92 7.07
C ASN A 119 -0.37 20.94 5.93
N HIS A 120 -1.20 21.94 6.16
CA HIS A 120 -1.45 23.05 5.22
C HIS A 120 -0.32 24.12 5.19
N LYS A 121 0.68 24.05 6.07
CA LYS A 121 1.82 24.99 6.10
C LYS A 121 2.93 24.61 5.13
N ILE A 122 2.85 23.46 4.46
CA ILE A 122 3.79 23.07 3.41
C ILE A 122 3.72 24.09 2.28
N LYS A 123 4.87 24.72 1.98
CA LYS A 123 5.01 25.74 0.92
C LYS A 123 5.86 25.25 -0.24
N ASN A 124 6.80 24.35 0.04
CA ASN A 124 7.77 23.86 -0.94
C ASN A 124 7.67 22.35 -1.05
N VAL A 125 7.63 21.86 -2.29
CA VAL A 125 7.70 20.43 -2.62
C VAL A 125 8.85 20.24 -3.57
N ILE A 126 9.86 19.51 -3.12
CA ILE A 126 11.04 19.15 -3.92
C ILE A 126 10.81 17.72 -4.40
N ILE A 127 10.84 17.52 -5.72
CA ILE A 127 10.61 16.21 -6.34
C ILE A 127 11.91 15.69 -6.93
N ILE A 128 12.37 14.52 -6.49
CA ILE A 128 13.60 13.90 -6.99
C ILE A 128 13.32 12.46 -7.38
N GLN A 129 13.42 12.18 -8.68
CA GLN A 129 13.18 10.86 -9.24
C GLN A 129 14.33 10.49 -10.17
N THR A 130 14.57 9.20 -10.30
CA THR A 130 15.35 8.65 -11.42
C THR A 130 14.65 8.96 -12.75
N LEU A 131 15.44 9.13 -13.81
CA LEU A 131 14.91 9.47 -15.13
C LEU A 131 14.04 8.35 -15.72
N ASP A 132 14.34 7.09 -15.42
CA ASP A 132 13.59 5.94 -15.97
C ASP A 132 12.21 5.74 -15.32
N ILE A 133 11.87 6.51 -14.28
CA ILE A 133 10.61 6.35 -13.53
C ILE A 133 9.38 6.49 -14.43
N TRP A 134 9.46 7.32 -15.48
CA TRP A 134 8.38 7.58 -16.42
C TRP A 134 8.07 6.39 -17.33
N GLY A 135 9.02 5.47 -17.49
CA GLY A 135 8.87 4.26 -18.30
C GLY A 135 8.44 3.03 -17.50
N ARG A 136 8.33 3.13 -16.17
CA ARG A 136 7.98 1.99 -15.31
C ARG A 136 6.49 1.71 -15.33
N SER A 137 6.14 0.46 -15.04
CA SER A 137 4.75 0.03 -14.88
C SER A 137 4.05 0.82 -13.78
N TYR A 138 2.77 1.12 -13.97
CA TYR A 138 1.93 1.78 -12.97
C TYR A 138 1.73 0.88 -11.74
N PRO A 139 2.25 1.25 -10.55
CA PRO A 139 2.13 0.43 -9.36
C PRO A 139 0.75 0.66 -8.72
N LYS A 140 -0.16 -0.29 -8.91
CA LYS A 140 -1.55 -0.20 -8.42
C LYS A 140 -1.59 -0.21 -6.89
N GLU A 141 -0.62 -0.89 -6.27
CA GLU A 141 -0.42 -1.01 -4.82
C GLU A 141 -0.31 0.38 -4.18
N ALA A 142 0.43 1.29 -4.82
CA ALA A 142 0.58 2.66 -4.37
C ALA A 142 -0.76 3.41 -4.29
N VAL A 143 -1.68 3.16 -5.22
CA VAL A 143 -3.02 3.75 -5.16
C VAL A 143 -3.82 3.16 -4.01
N LEU A 144 -3.82 1.83 -3.89
CA LEU A 144 -4.63 1.13 -2.88
C LEU A 144 -4.23 1.48 -1.45
N GLU A 145 -2.96 1.83 -1.22
CA GLU A 145 -2.43 2.04 0.12
C GLU A 145 -2.20 3.51 0.48
N LEU A 146 -1.94 4.38 -0.49
CA LEU A 146 -1.65 5.79 -0.23
C LEU A 146 -2.81 6.73 -0.55
N PHE A 147 -3.86 6.26 -1.22
CA PHE A 147 -4.97 7.12 -1.62
C PHE A 147 -6.19 6.85 -0.73
N ASN A 148 -6.98 7.89 -0.49
CA ASN A 148 -8.31 7.71 0.09
C ASN A 148 -9.23 6.97 -0.91
N LEU A 149 -10.34 6.40 -0.43
CA LEU A 149 -11.23 5.57 -1.27
C LEU A 149 -11.73 6.30 -2.52
N LYS A 150 -12.06 7.59 -2.38
CA LYS A 150 -12.59 8.40 -3.49
C LYS A 150 -11.54 8.56 -4.59
N ASP A 151 -10.32 8.92 -4.20
CA ASP A 151 -9.23 9.13 -5.14
C ASP A 151 -8.77 7.80 -5.75
N ALA A 152 -8.76 6.72 -4.96
CA ALA A 152 -8.45 5.39 -5.46
C ALA A 152 -9.45 4.93 -6.54
N LEU A 153 -10.75 5.20 -6.36
CA LEU A 153 -11.79 4.91 -7.36
C LEU A 153 -11.67 5.77 -8.62
N GLN A 154 -11.11 6.98 -8.50
CA GLN A 154 -10.89 7.85 -9.65
C GLN A 154 -9.67 7.41 -10.46
N GLU A 155 -8.60 7.00 -9.77
CA GLU A 155 -7.36 6.55 -10.39
C GLU A 155 -7.48 5.12 -10.95
N LEU A 156 -8.14 4.22 -10.23
CA LEU A 156 -8.38 2.84 -10.67
C LEU A 156 -9.77 2.74 -11.30
N ASN A 157 -9.81 2.56 -12.63
CA ASN A 157 -11.04 2.21 -13.32
C ASN A 157 -11.66 0.93 -12.70
N LEU A 158 -13.00 0.82 -12.68
CA LEU A 158 -13.72 -0.30 -12.05
C LEU A 158 -13.24 -1.69 -12.52
N LYS A 159 -12.85 -1.80 -13.78
CA LYS A 159 -12.29 -3.04 -14.35
C LYS A 159 -10.97 -3.43 -13.68
N THR A 160 -10.14 -2.45 -13.37
CA THR A 160 -8.81 -2.61 -12.76
C THR A 160 -8.89 -3.05 -11.30
N LEU A 161 -9.99 -2.69 -10.61
CA LEU A 161 -10.29 -3.10 -9.24
C LEU A 161 -10.76 -4.55 -9.12
N VAL A 162 -11.42 -5.09 -10.16
CA VAL A 162 -11.90 -6.47 -10.19
C VAL A 162 -10.80 -7.46 -10.57
N GLU A 163 -9.74 -6.98 -11.25
CA GLU A 163 -8.57 -7.78 -11.65
C GLU A 163 -7.51 -7.93 -10.55
N TYR A 164 -7.69 -7.26 -9.40
CA TYR A 164 -6.79 -7.32 -8.24
C TYR A 164 -7.41 -8.20 -7.15
#